data_AF-A0A4T0FWS1-F1
#
_entry.id   AF-A0A4T0FWS1-F1
#
_cell.length_a   1.000
_cell.length_b   1.000
_cell.length_c   1.000
_cell.angle_alpha   90.00
_cell.angle_beta   90.00
_cell.angle_gamma   90.00
#
_symmetry.space_group_name_H-M   'P 1'
#
loop_
_entity.id
_entity.type
_entity.pdbx_description
1 polymer ?
#
loop_
_entity_poly.entity_id
_entity_poly.type
_entity_poly.pdbx_seq_one_letter_code
_entity_poly.pdbx_strand_id
1 'polypeptide(L)'
;MNQLIKYPQKNLAYIKPRQQESTYKEQISARGRSPDRSILEHDQKRKVEIAVLELRDDLEEKEVNEDEIEEKCEELRQQLLSKPAHSINTKKQQFQGHERHAIAAAKQLEMQRINDAFNTHSNYKEGEAFDRDLQERKRLDRIERREHNEVMRIESERRDREGKRMDRESERKERERARRRVERELDEREEDRYRRRDSARSLSRSLSRSLSRSLSRSRSPPPRRRGRETPPPPMSPTPPPADKSPSLSPYSKRAALSRR
;
A
#
# COMPACT_ATOMS: atom_id res chain seq x y z
N MET A 1 -103.63 -13.55 31.55
CA MET A 1 -102.59 -14.00 30.60
C MET A 1 -101.24 -13.56 31.14
N ASN A 2 -100.42 -14.47 31.70
CA ASN A 2 -99.08 -14.12 32.14
C ASN A 2 -98.09 -14.46 31.02
N GLN A 3 -97.54 -13.42 30.38
CA GLN A 3 -96.46 -13.58 29.42
C GLN A 3 -95.17 -13.90 30.18
N LEU A 4 -94.57 -15.05 29.87
CA LEU A 4 -93.32 -15.50 30.48
C LEU A 4 -92.16 -14.70 29.89
N ILE A 5 -91.62 -13.75 30.65
CA ILE A 5 -90.41 -13.01 30.28
C ILE A 5 -89.23 -13.97 30.36
N LYS A 6 -88.66 -14.36 29.22
CA LYS A 6 -87.42 -15.15 29.18
C LYS A 6 -86.24 -14.23 29.46
N TYR A 7 -85.64 -14.39 30.64
CA TYR A 7 -84.36 -13.75 30.96
C TYR A 7 -83.23 -14.50 30.25
N PRO A 8 -82.39 -13.81 29.44
CA PRO A 8 -81.23 -14.44 28.84
C PRO A 8 -80.26 -14.87 29.93
N GLN A 9 -80.05 -16.18 30.07
CA GLN A 9 -79.12 -16.73 31.05
C GLN A 9 -77.70 -16.71 30.47
N LYS A 10 -76.73 -16.32 31.30
CA LYS A 10 -75.32 -16.40 30.93
C LYS A 10 -74.92 -17.88 30.87
N ASN A 11 -74.32 -18.30 29.75
CA ASN A 11 -73.68 -19.61 29.67
C ASN A 11 -72.44 -19.62 30.56
N LEU A 12 -72.55 -20.24 31.73
CA LEU A 12 -71.43 -20.43 32.66
C LEU A 12 -70.35 -21.37 32.11
N ALA A 13 -70.69 -22.20 31.13
CA ALA A 13 -69.77 -23.07 30.42
C ALA A 13 -69.06 -22.39 29.24
N TYR A 14 -69.27 -21.09 29.03
CA TYR A 14 -68.62 -20.38 27.93
C TYR A 14 -67.12 -20.19 28.22
N ILE A 15 -66.30 -20.98 27.52
CA ILE A 15 -64.84 -20.84 27.53
C ILE A 15 -64.48 -19.73 26.55
N LYS A 16 -63.91 -18.64 27.05
CA LYS A 16 -63.39 -17.57 26.20
C LYS A 16 -62.28 -18.15 25.30
N PRO A 17 -62.32 -17.94 23.97
CA PRO A 17 -61.22 -18.35 23.11
C PRO A 17 -59.95 -17.63 23.59
N ARG A 18 -58.84 -18.38 23.65
CA ARG A 18 -57.54 -17.84 24.06
C ARG A 18 -57.20 -16.66 23.13
N GLN A 19 -57.22 -15.45 23.67
CA GLN A 19 -56.70 -14.27 22.98
C GLN A 19 -55.25 -14.61 22.62
N GLN A 20 -54.92 -14.65 21.32
CA GLN A 20 -53.53 -14.73 20.92
C GLN A 20 -52.89 -13.41 21.32
N GLU A 21 -52.13 -13.43 22.42
CA GLU A 21 -51.31 -12.29 22.80
C GLU A 21 -50.39 -11.98 21.61
N SER A 22 -50.40 -10.73 21.16
CA SER A 22 -49.60 -10.27 20.05
C SER A 22 -48.11 -10.55 20.35
N THR A 23 -47.49 -11.48 19.61
CA THR A 23 -46.05 -11.81 19.70
C THR A 23 -45.14 -10.68 19.20
N TYR A 24 -45.71 -9.53 18.82
CA TYR A 24 -44.99 -8.34 18.39
C TYR A 24 -43.93 -7.89 19.40
N LYS A 25 -44.17 -8.03 20.71
CA LYS A 25 -43.17 -7.70 21.74
C LYS A 25 -41.95 -8.65 21.70
N GLU A 26 -42.16 -9.93 21.42
CA GLU A 26 -41.07 -10.91 21.23
C GLU A 26 -40.27 -10.61 19.95
N GLN A 27 -40.94 -10.19 18.88
CA GLN A 27 -40.27 -9.83 17.62
C GLN A 27 -39.40 -8.57 17.74
N ILE A 28 -39.79 -7.60 18.57
CA ILE A 28 -38.96 -6.43 18.87
C ILE A 28 -37.70 -6.83 19.65
N SER A 29 -37.81 -7.78 20.58
CA SER A 29 -36.64 -8.35 21.28
C SER A 29 -35.75 -9.22 20.37
N ALA A 30 -36.27 -9.67 19.23
CA ALA A 30 -35.53 -10.40 18.20
C ALA A 30 -34.82 -9.47 17.19
N ARG A 31 -35.00 -8.14 17.28
CA ARG A 31 -34.06 -7.20 16.66
C ARG A 31 -32.70 -7.46 17.29
N GLY A 32 -31.80 -8.05 16.50
CA GLY A 32 -30.53 -8.60 16.97
C GLY A 32 -29.82 -7.66 17.93
N ARG A 33 -29.42 -8.21 19.08
CA ARG A 33 -28.69 -7.44 20.10
C ARG A 33 -27.49 -6.76 19.46
N SER A 34 -27.27 -5.49 19.81
CA SER A 34 -26.04 -4.80 19.44
C SER A 34 -24.83 -5.59 19.97
N PRO A 35 -23.71 -5.61 19.24
CA PRO A 35 -22.48 -6.16 19.74
C PRO A 35 -21.99 -5.31 20.91
N ASP A 36 -21.59 -5.97 22.00
CA ASP A 36 -21.08 -5.29 23.18
C ASP A 36 -19.57 -5.18 23.06
N ARG A 37 -19.05 -3.96 23.20
CA ARG A 37 -17.63 -3.67 22.97
C ARG A 37 -16.72 -4.40 23.97
N SER A 38 -17.12 -4.46 25.23
CA SER A 38 -16.36 -5.14 26.29
C SER A 38 -16.21 -6.64 26.01
N ILE A 39 -17.28 -7.29 25.53
CA ILE A 39 -17.25 -8.72 25.21
C ILE A 39 -16.35 -8.97 24.00
N LEU A 40 -16.42 -8.14 22.97
CA LEU A 40 -15.52 -8.25 21.82
C LEU A 40 -14.04 -8.08 22.21
N GLU A 41 -13.74 -7.15 23.10
CA GLU A 41 -12.37 -6.94 23.60
C GLU A 41 -11.89 -8.11 24.45
N HIS A 42 -12.76 -8.70 25.26
CA HIS A 42 -12.44 -9.91 26.02
C HIS A 42 -12.23 -11.12 25.12
N ASP A 43 -13.06 -11.31 24.10
CA ASP A 43 -12.89 -12.39 23.12
C ASP A 43 -11.58 -12.23 22.35
N GLN A 44 -11.18 -10.98 22.02
CA GLN A 44 -9.88 -10.69 21.41
C GLN A 44 -8.73 -11.07 22.33
N LYS A 45 -8.76 -10.63 23.60
CA LYS A 45 -7.73 -10.99 24.59
C LYS A 45 -7.66 -12.49 24.80
N ARG A 46 -8.81 -13.16 24.91
CA ARG A 46 -8.89 -14.63 25.04
C ARG A 46 -8.22 -15.31 23.85
N LYS A 47 -8.45 -14.85 22.61
CA LYS A 47 -7.80 -15.39 21.41
C LYS A 47 -6.28 -15.23 21.43
N VAL A 48 -5.78 -14.10 21.94
CA VAL A 48 -4.33 -13.89 22.13
C VAL A 48 -3.78 -14.88 23.15
N GLU A 49 -4.40 -15.00 24.32
CA GLU A 49 -3.91 -15.91 25.36
C GLU A 49 -4.00 -17.39 24.94
N ILE A 50 -5.05 -17.78 24.21
CA ILE A 50 -5.14 -19.14 23.63
C ILE A 50 -3.96 -19.39 22.69
N ALA A 51 -3.64 -18.46 21.78
CA ALA A 51 -2.51 -18.64 20.87
C ALA A 51 -1.15 -18.68 21.59
N VAL A 52 -1.01 -17.95 22.70
CA VAL A 52 0.20 -18.00 23.55
C VAL A 52 0.30 -19.35 24.26
N LEU A 53 -0.82 -19.89 24.75
CA LEU A 53 -0.88 -21.21 25.38
C LEU A 53 -0.57 -22.33 24.38
N GLU A 54 -1.16 -22.28 23.18
CA GLU A 54 -0.86 -23.22 22.10
C GLU A 54 0.64 -23.20 21.74
N LEU A 55 1.25 -22.00 21.64
CA LEU A 55 2.69 -21.90 21.40
C LEU A 55 3.51 -22.50 22.54
N ARG A 56 3.09 -22.29 23.78
CA ARG A 56 3.76 -22.83 24.96
C ARG A 56 3.74 -24.35 24.92
N ASP A 57 2.57 -24.96 24.73
CA ASP A 57 2.40 -26.41 24.63
C ASP A 57 3.28 -26.99 23.50
N ASP A 58 3.32 -26.32 22.33
CA ASP A 58 4.14 -26.70 21.17
C ASP A 58 5.66 -26.61 21.42
N LEU A 59 6.10 -25.77 22.36
CA LEU A 59 7.52 -25.62 22.72
C LEU A 59 7.91 -26.55 23.87
N GLU A 60 6.99 -26.83 24.79
CA GLU A 60 7.14 -27.84 25.83
C GLU A 60 7.27 -29.25 25.21
N GLU A 61 6.46 -29.58 24.19
CA GLU A 61 6.59 -30.85 23.44
C GLU A 61 7.95 -30.97 22.72
N LYS A 62 8.59 -29.84 22.40
CA LYS A 62 9.92 -29.79 21.77
C LYS A 62 11.07 -29.75 22.78
N GLU A 63 10.79 -29.88 24.07
CA GLU A 63 11.78 -29.86 25.16
C GLU A 63 12.69 -28.61 25.13
N VAL A 64 12.13 -27.45 24.75
CA VAL A 64 12.86 -26.17 24.75
C VAL A 64 13.04 -25.68 26.20
N ASN A 65 14.12 -24.93 26.47
CA ASN A 65 14.37 -24.34 27.79
C ASN A 65 13.24 -23.38 28.21
N GLU A 66 12.86 -23.43 29.49
CA GLU A 66 11.76 -22.61 30.05
C GLU A 66 11.96 -21.10 29.81
N ASP A 67 13.18 -20.59 29.96
CA ASP A 67 13.52 -19.18 29.74
C ASP A 67 13.27 -18.74 28.27
N GLU A 68 13.59 -19.61 27.32
CA GLU A 68 13.37 -19.34 25.88
C GLU A 68 11.90 -19.45 25.49
N ILE A 69 11.12 -20.26 26.22
CA ILE A 69 9.67 -20.38 26.03
C ILE A 69 9.00 -19.06 26.45
N GLU A 70 9.37 -18.52 27.61
CA GLU A 70 8.80 -17.27 28.11
C GLU A 70 9.07 -16.09 27.17
N GLU A 71 10.31 -15.93 26.68
CA GLU A 71 10.66 -14.89 25.72
C GLU A 71 9.82 -14.97 24.44
N LYS A 72 9.71 -16.17 23.85
CA LYS A 72 8.92 -16.39 22.62
C LYS A 72 7.42 -16.15 22.83
N CYS A 73 6.89 -16.54 23.99
CA CYS A 73 5.50 -16.29 24.36
C CYS A 73 5.21 -14.79 24.55
N GLU A 74 6.13 -14.05 25.19
CA GLU A 74 6.01 -12.60 25.34
C GLU A 74 6.09 -11.86 24.01
N GLU A 75 7.05 -12.23 23.14
CA GLU A 75 7.16 -11.71 21.79
C GLU A 75 5.86 -11.93 21.00
N LEU A 76 5.29 -13.15 21.04
CA LEU A 76 4.05 -13.47 20.36
C LEU A 76 2.87 -12.65 20.92
N ARG A 77 2.79 -12.47 22.25
CA ARG A 77 1.77 -11.63 22.89
C ARG A 77 1.86 -10.19 22.39
N GLN A 78 3.05 -9.59 22.35
CA GLN A 78 3.26 -8.23 21.85
C GLN A 78 2.95 -8.11 20.35
N GLN A 79 3.32 -9.10 19.54
CA GLN A 79 3.02 -9.13 18.11
C GLN A 79 1.52 -9.21 17.82
N LEU A 80 0.77 -10.00 18.60
CA LEU A 80 -0.68 -10.14 18.40
C LEU A 80 -1.45 -8.91 18.90
N LEU A 81 -1.01 -8.27 19.98
CA LEU A 81 -1.61 -7.03 20.49
C LEU A 81 -1.31 -5.81 19.59
N SER A 82 -0.11 -5.76 18.98
CA SER A 82 0.27 -4.66 18.08
C SER A 82 -0.39 -4.75 16.70
N LYS A 83 -0.76 -5.95 16.24
CA LYS A 83 -1.55 -6.11 15.01
C LYS A 83 -2.94 -5.52 15.24
N PRO A 84 -3.35 -4.48 14.49
CA PRO A 84 -4.67 -3.91 14.66
C PRO A 84 -5.71 -4.99 14.36
N ALA A 85 -6.68 -5.17 15.26
CA ALA A 85 -7.80 -6.12 15.17
C ALA A 85 -8.73 -5.91 13.93
N HIS A 86 -8.31 -5.09 12.97
CA HIS A 86 -9.06 -4.63 11.81
C HIS A 86 -8.96 -5.52 10.57
N SER A 87 -8.12 -6.57 10.56
CA SER A 87 -8.12 -7.52 9.43
C SER A 87 -9.04 -8.72 9.66
N ILE A 88 -10.15 -8.55 10.40
CA ILE A 88 -11.25 -9.52 10.40
C ILE A 88 -11.80 -9.52 8.97
N ASN A 89 -11.25 -10.41 8.15
CA ASN A 89 -11.78 -10.73 6.84
C ASN A 89 -13.16 -11.37 7.06
N THR A 90 -14.20 -10.55 7.17
CA THR A 90 -15.59 -10.97 7.37
C THR A 90 -16.05 -11.97 6.30
N LYS A 91 -15.37 -12.04 5.16
CA LYS A 91 -15.64 -12.97 4.06
C LYS A 91 -15.12 -14.39 4.28
N LYS A 92 -14.17 -14.60 5.19
CA LYS A 92 -13.52 -15.90 5.45
C LYS A 92 -13.71 -16.41 6.87
N GLN A 93 -14.18 -15.58 7.79
CA GLN A 93 -14.39 -15.98 9.17
C GLN A 93 -15.69 -16.74 9.32
N GLN A 94 -15.58 -18.04 9.59
CA GLN A 94 -16.67 -18.85 10.10
C GLN A 94 -16.71 -18.64 11.62
N PHE A 95 -17.75 -17.95 12.10
CA PHE A 95 -17.92 -17.74 13.53
C PHE A 95 -18.41 -19.00 14.20
N GLN A 96 -17.90 -19.28 15.40
CA GLN A 96 -18.45 -20.37 16.20
C GLN A 96 -19.80 -19.97 16.80
N GLY A 97 -20.68 -20.94 17.08
CA GLY A 97 -22.04 -20.66 17.59
C GLY A 97 -22.08 -19.90 18.92
N HIS A 98 -20.99 -19.91 19.70
CA HIS A 98 -20.87 -19.18 20.95
C HIS A 98 -20.42 -17.71 20.76
N GLU A 99 -19.88 -17.33 19.60
CA GLU A 99 -19.37 -15.98 19.32
C GLU A 99 -20.50 -15.01 18.90
N ARG A 100 -21.57 -14.94 19.69
CA ARG A 100 -22.80 -14.21 19.36
C ARG A 100 -22.56 -12.72 19.07
N HIS A 101 -21.69 -12.07 19.85
CA HIS A 101 -21.36 -10.65 19.67
C HIS A 101 -20.48 -10.42 18.45
N ALA A 102 -19.56 -11.33 18.13
CA ALA A 102 -18.77 -11.25 16.90
C ALA A 102 -19.65 -11.41 15.65
N ILE A 103 -20.60 -12.34 15.68
CA ILE A 103 -21.63 -12.51 14.63
C ILE A 103 -22.47 -11.24 14.50
N ALA A 104 -22.92 -10.66 15.62
CA ALA A 104 -23.70 -9.43 15.62
C ALA A 104 -22.91 -8.26 15.02
N ALA A 105 -21.63 -8.09 15.40
CA ALA A 105 -20.75 -7.08 14.84
C ALA A 105 -20.52 -7.27 13.33
N ALA A 106 -20.29 -8.50 12.89
CA ALA A 106 -20.14 -8.83 11.48
C ALA A 106 -21.41 -8.52 10.67
N LYS A 107 -22.59 -8.88 11.20
CA LYS A 107 -23.88 -8.55 10.59
C LYS A 107 -24.12 -7.05 10.55
N GLN A 108 -23.79 -6.30 11.60
CA GLN A 108 -23.91 -4.84 11.58
C GLN A 108 -23.04 -4.21 10.51
N LEU A 109 -21.80 -4.68 10.36
CA LEU A 109 -20.90 -4.21 9.31
C LEU A 109 -21.42 -4.58 7.91
N GLU A 110 -21.97 -5.79 7.74
CA GLU A 110 -22.63 -6.20 6.49
C GLU A 110 -23.84 -5.31 6.17
N MET A 111 -24.69 -5.03 7.16
CA MET A 111 -25.82 -4.11 7.00
C MET A 111 -25.36 -2.69 6.69
N GLN A 112 -24.27 -2.21 7.30
CA GLN A 112 -23.67 -0.92 6.94
C GLN A 112 -23.20 -0.90 5.49
N ARG A 113 -22.52 -1.95 5.01
CA ARG A 113 -22.12 -2.06 3.60
C ARG A 113 -23.31 -2.05 2.65
N ILE A 114 -24.39 -2.74 3.02
CA ILE A 114 -25.64 -2.76 2.24
C ILE A 114 -26.26 -1.36 2.25
N ASN A 115 -26.35 -0.72 3.41
CA ASN A 115 -26.89 0.63 3.53
C ASN A 115 -26.09 1.65 2.72
N ASP A 116 -24.76 1.55 2.72
CA ASP A 116 -23.88 2.40 1.91
C ASP A 116 -24.11 2.15 0.42
N ALA A 117 -24.26 0.89 0.00
CA ALA A 117 -24.55 0.54 -1.38
C ALA A 117 -25.91 1.09 -1.86
N PHE A 118 -26.92 1.06 -0.99
CA PHE A 118 -28.25 1.62 -1.28
C PHE A 118 -28.37 3.12 -0.95
N ASN A 119 -27.31 3.75 -0.44
CA ASN A 119 -27.33 5.12 0.09
C ASN A 119 -28.40 5.37 1.18
N THR A 120 -28.79 4.33 1.92
CA THR A 120 -29.74 4.40 3.04
C THR A 120 -29.00 4.57 4.36
N HIS A 121 -28.17 5.61 4.44
CA HIS A 121 -27.40 5.95 5.63
C HIS A 121 -28.30 6.44 6.79
N SER A 122 -27.72 6.68 7.97
CA SER A 122 -28.46 7.03 9.20
C SER A 122 -29.43 8.22 9.10
N ASN A 123 -29.27 9.11 8.11
CA ASN A 123 -30.13 10.28 7.91
C ASN A 123 -31.15 10.06 6.79
N TYR A 124 -31.24 8.84 6.25
CA TYR A 124 -32.20 8.48 5.23
C TYR A 124 -33.61 8.50 5.83
N LYS A 125 -34.45 9.43 5.37
CA LYS A 125 -35.87 9.47 5.71
C LYS A 125 -36.68 8.96 4.53
N GLU A 126 -37.62 8.07 4.81
CA GLU A 126 -38.56 7.57 3.82
C GLU A 126 -39.31 8.74 3.17
N GLY A 127 -39.45 8.73 1.84
CA GLY A 127 -40.13 9.78 1.08
C GLY A 127 -39.25 10.94 0.60
N GLU A 128 -38.04 11.13 1.14
CA GLU A 128 -37.09 12.17 0.64
C GLU A 128 -36.73 11.98 -0.84
N ALA A 129 -36.81 10.74 -1.32
CA ALA A 129 -36.57 10.42 -2.72
C ALA A 129 -37.63 11.00 -3.68
N PHE A 130 -38.74 11.56 -3.21
CA PHE A 130 -39.76 12.19 -4.06
C PHE A 130 -39.79 13.71 -3.95
N ASP A 131 -39.06 14.30 -3.00
CA ASP A 131 -38.96 15.75 -2.86
C ASP A 131 -38.03 16.34 -3.93
N ARG A 132 -38.62 17.04 -4.90
CA ARG A 132 -37.90 17.60 -6.06
C ARG A 132 -36.86 18.63 -5.64
N ASP A 133 -37.18 19.50 -4.68
CA ASP A 133 -36.27 20.57 -4.25
C ASP A 133 -35.05 19.98 -3.52
N LEU A 134 -35.28 18.96 -2.70
CA LEU A 134 -34.21 18.23 -2.01
C LEU A 134 -33.30 17.50 -3.00
N GLN A 135 -33.86 16.91 -4.07
CA GLN A 135 -33.07 16.27 -5.12
C GLN A 135 -32.23 17.28 -5.91
N GLU A 136 -32.79 18.44 -6.28
CA GLU A 136 -32.06 19.48 -6.99
C GLU A 136 -30.88 20.00 -6.16
N ARG A 137 -31.08 20.22 -4.85
CA ARG A 137 -29.98 20.56 -3.92
C ARG A 137 -28.91 19.47 -3.84
N LYS A 138 -29.31 18.20 -3.67
CA LYS A 138 -28.37 17.05 -3.66
C LYS A 138 -27.61 16.90 -4.99
N ARG A 139 -28.22 17.31 -6.11
CA ARG A 139 -27.58 17.31 -7.44
C ARG A 139 -26.55 18.42 -7.57
N LEU A 140 -26.86 19.64 -7.12
CA LEU A 140 -25.94 20.77 -7.12
C LEU A 140 -24.72 20.52 -6.22
N ASP A 141 -24.95 20.05 -4.99
CA ASP A 141 -23.87 19.66 -4.06
C ASP A 141 -22.94 18.60 -4.67
N ARG A 142 -23.51 17.62 -5.39
CA ARG A 142 -22.71 16.62 -6.10
C ARG A 142 -21.86 17.21 -7.23
N ILE A 143 -22.36 18.23 -7.93
CA ILE A 143 -21.63 18.92 -8.99
C ILE A 143 -20.49 19.74 -8.36
N GLU A 144 -20.81 20.55 -7.36
CA GLU A 144 -19.83 21.37 -6.64
C GLU A 144 -18.71 20.52 -6.02
N ARG A 145 -19.05 19.39 -5.38
CA ARG A 145 -18.05 18.46 -4.85
C ARG A 145 -17.14 17.86 -5.92
N ARG A 146 -17.68 17.59 -7.11
CA ARG A 146 -16.87 17.08 -8.24
C ARG A 146 -15.95 18.16 -8.77
N GLU A 147 -16.45 19.39 -8.92
CA GLU A 147 -15.66 20.55 -9.34
C GLU A 147 -14.54 20.84 -8.33
N HIS A 148 -14.85 20.86 -7.04
CA HIS A 148 -13.86 21.03 -5.97
C HIS A 148 -12.79 19.94 -6.01
N ASN A 149 -13.19 18.67 -6.12
CA ASN A 149 -12.23 17.56 -6.20
C ASN A 149 -11.35 17.64 -7.45
N GLU A 150 -11.91 18.07 -8.59
CA GLU A 150 -11.15 18.24 -9.83
C GLU A 150 -10.17 19.42 -9.72
N VAL A 151 -10.58 20.55 -9.13
CA VAL A 151 -9.70 21.68 -8.85
C VAL A 151 -8.55 21.27 -7.95
N MET A 152 -8.84 20.55 -6.85
CA MET A 152 -7.80 20.03 -5.94
C MET A 152 -6.85 19.06 -6.63
N ARG A 153 -7.37 18.23 -7.54
CA ARG A 153 -6.56 17.30 -8.32
C ARG A 153 -5.65 18.04 -9.30
N ILE A 154 -6.18 19.03 -10.03
CA ILE A 154 -5.40 19.88 -10.94
C ILE A 154 -4.31 20.64 -10.18
N GLU A 155 -4.64 21.18 -9.00
CA GLU A 155 -3.68 21.89 -8.16
C GLU A 155 -2.56 20.97 -7.65
N SER A 156 -2.91 19.76 -7.19
CA SER A 156 -1.93 18.74 -6.79
C SER A 156 -1.03 18.35 -7.95
N GLU A 157 -1.59 18.09 -9.14
CA GLU A 157 -0.80 17.76 -10.33
C GLU A 157 0.11 18.93 -10.75
N ARG A 158 -0.33 20.18 -10.59
CA ARG A 158 0.51 21.37 -10.83
C ARG A 158 1.68 21.42 -9.85
N ARG A 159 1.41 21.22 -8.56
CA ARG A 159 2.44 21.19 -7.50
C ARG A 159 3.47 20.08 -7.75
N ASP A 160 3.03 18.89 -8.15
CA ASP A 160 3.92 17.77 -8.48
C ASP A 160 4.77 18.05 -9.73
N ARG A 161 4.19 18.70 -10.75
CA ARG A 161 4.93 19.11 -11.96
C ARG A 161 5.96 20.19 -11.64
N GLU A 162 5.62 21.16 -10.80
CA GLU A 162 6.54 22.18 -10.32
C GLU A 162 7.67 21.55 -9.50
N GLY A 163 7.36 20.65 -8.56
CA GLY A 163 8.36 19.89 -7.81
C GLY A 163 9.33 19.14 -8.71
N LYS A 164 8.82 18.37 -9.68
CA LYS A 164 9.66 17.64 -10.67
C LYS A 164 10.51 18.57 -11.53
N ARG A 165 10.04 19.79 -11.83
CA ARG A 165 10.82 20.78 -12.58
C ARG A 165 11.97 21.31 -11.73
N MET A 166 11.70 21.63 -10.47
CA MET A 166 12.72 22.08 -9.51
C MET A 166 13.77 21.01 -9.25
N ASP A 167 13.37 19.74 -9.12
CA ASP A 167 14.29 18.61 -8.94
C ASP A 167 15.18 18.39 -10.16
N ARG A 168 14.61 18.47 -11.38
CA ARG A 168 15.40 18.36 -12.62
C ARG A 168 16.38 19.52 -12.79
N GLU A 169 15.98 20.73 -12.39
CA GLU A 169 16.84 21.89 -12.46
C GLU A 169 17.99 21.80 -11.44
N SER A 170 17.69 21.36 -10.21
CA SER A 170 18.71 21.15 -9.18
C SER A 170 19.69 20.04 -9.58
N GLU A 171 19.22 18.92 -10.13
CA GLU A 171 20.04 17.84 -10.66
C GLU A 171 20.92 18.31 -11.83
N ARG A 172 20.36 19.08 -12.77
CA ARG A 172 21.13 19.66 -13.89
C ARG A 172 22.23 20.59 -13.38
N LYS A 173 21.92 21.43 -12.40
CA LYS A 173 22.86 22.38 -11.79
C LYS A 173 23.95 21.65 -11.00
N GLU A 174 23.60 20.57 -10.30
CA GLU A 174 24.56 19.71 -9.61
C GLU A 174 25.48 19.00 -10.60
N ARG A 175 24.93 18.45 -11.69
CA ARG A 175 25.72 17.81 -12.76
C ARG A 175 26.67 18.79 -13.44
N GLU A 176 26.25 20.03 -13.66
CA GLU A 176 27.12 21.08 -14.19
C GLU A 176 28.24 21.43 -13.19
N ARG A 177 27.92 21.58 -11.90
CA ARG A 177 28.91 21.79 -10.85
C ARG A 177 29.92 20.63 -10.77
N ALA A 178 29.46 19.39 -10.91
CA ALA A 178 30.32 18.21 -10.95
C ALA A 178 31.22 18.20 -12.18
N ARG A 179 30.70 18.53 -13.38
CA ARG A 179 31.52 18.67 -14.60
C ARG A 179 32.61 19.72 -14.44
N ARG A 180 32.27 20.91 -13.92
CA ARG A 180 33.26 21.97 -13.65
C ARG A 180 34.32 21.57 -12.62
N ARG A 181 33.98 20.69 -11.65
CA ARG A 181 34.97 20.15 -10.70
C ARG A 181 35.93 19.18 -11.39
N VAL A 182 35.41 18.27 -12.22
CA VAL A 182 36.22 17.31 -12.98
C VAL A 182 37.13 18.01 -13.99
N GLU A 183 36.64 19.04 -14.67
CA GLU A 183 37.42 19.83 -15.63
C GLU A 183 38.62 20.51 -14.95
N ARG A 184 38.40 21.17 -13.80
CA ARG A 184 39.51 21.75 -13.02
C ARG A 184 40.53 20.69 -12.58
N GLU A 185 40.08 19.52 -12.15
CA GLU A 185 40.99 18.43 -11.75
C GLU A 185 41.81 17.92 -12.94
N LEU A 186 41.23 17.87 -14.14
CA LEU A 186 41.95 17.50 -15.36
C LEU A 186 42.98 18.56 -15.76
N ASP A 187 42.61 19.85 -15.71
CA ASP A 187 43.52 20.97 -15.99
C ASP A 187 44.70 20.96 -15.00
N GLU A 188 44.44 20.79 -13.70
CA GLU A 188 45.49 20.66 -12.67
C GLU A 188 46.41 19.45 -12.93
N ARG A 189 45.85 18.29 -13.30
CA ARG A 189 46.64 17.10 -13.66
C ARG A 189 47.45 17.30 -14.95
N GLU A 190 46.95 18.07 -15.91
CA GLU A 190 47.66 18.40 -17.14
C GLU A 190 48.81 19.37 -16.86
N GLU A 191 48.58 20.41 -16.06
CA GLU A 191 49.62 21.31 -15.59
C GLU A 191 50.72 20.56 -14.83
N ASP A 192 50.35 19.66 -13.91
CA ASP A 192 51.30 18.83 -13.19
C ASP A 192 52.11 17.93 -14.12
N ARG A 193 51.46 17.33 -15.14
CA ARG A 193 52.18 16.58 -16.18
C ARG A 193 53.13 17.46 -16.97
N TYR A 194 52.72 18.68 -17.33
CA TYR A 194 53.56 19.63 -18.04
C TYR A 194 54.78 20.03 -17.19
N ARG A 195 54.56 20.40 -15.92
CA ARG A 195 55.63 20.71 -14.95
C ARG A 195 56.58 19.53 -14.76
N ARG A 196 56.07 18.30 -14.60
CA ARG A 196 56.90 17.09 -14.51
C ARG A 196 57.69 16.84 -15.78
N ARG A 197 57.10 17.06 -16.97
CA ARG A 197 57.78 16.90 -18.26
C ARG A 197 58.89 17.93 -18.44
N ASP A 198 58.66 19.19 -18.07
CA ASP A 198 59.65 20.25 -18.17
C ASP A 198 60.77 20.08 -17.12
N SER A 199 60.43 19.61 -15.92
CA SER A 199 61.38 19.17 -14.91
C SER A 199 62.21 17.97 -15.37
N ALA A 200 61.60 16.95 -15.98
CA ALA A 200 62.34 15.84 -16.59
C ALA A 200 63.20 16.28 -17.78
N ARG A 201 62.76 17.29 -18.55
CA ARG A 201 63.53 17.88 -19.66
C ARG A 201 64.72 18.68 -19.16
N SER A 202 64.59 19.41 -18.06
CA SER A 202 65.71 20.10 -17.40
C SER A 202 66.64 19.13 -16.68
N LEU A 203 66.11 18.09 -16.02
CA LEU A 203 66.87 17.00 -15.39
C LEU A 203 67.64 16.16 -16.43
N SER A 204 67.06 15.85 -17.60
CA SER A 204 67.77 15.19 -18.70
C SER A 204 68.81 16.11 -19.35
N ARG A 205 68.61 17.44 -19.34
CA ARG A 205 69.59 18.44 -19.77
C ARG A 205 70.74 18.61 -18.77
N SER A 206 70.52 18.33 -17.49
CA SER A 206 71.57 18.27 -16.46
C SER A 206 72.23 16.89 -16.36
N LEU A 207 71.49 15.80 -16.58
CA LEU A 207 72.00 14.42 -16.63
C LEU A 207 72.82 14.16 -17.90
N SER A 208 72.54 14.81 -19.02
CA SER A 208 73.43 14.85 -20.20
C SER A 208 74.68 15.72 -19.98
N ARG A 209 74.72 16.51 -18.90
CA ARG A 209 75.89 17.30 -18.48
C ARG A 209 76.73 16.58 -17.42
N SER A 210 76.18 15.59 -16.72
CA SER A 210 76.85 14.80 -15.68
C SER A 210 77.08 13.32 -16.02
N LEU A 211 76.35 12.76 -16.99
CA LEU A 211 76.74 11.53 -17.68
C LEU A 211 77.80 11.86 -18.73
N SER A 212 79.05 11.65 -18.33
CA SER A 212 80.08 11.03 -19.19
C SER A 212 80.39 11.74 -20.52
N ARG A 213 81.49 12.51 -20.68
CA ARG A 213 82.78 12.47 -19.96
C ARG A 213 83.40 11.06 -19.81
N SER A 214 82.88 10.05 -20.51
CA SER A 214 83.53 8.74 -20.64
C SER A 214 82.96 7.94 -21.81
N LEU A 215 83.86 7.48 -22.68
CA LEU A 215 83.72 6.56 -23.82
C LEU A 215 83.07 7.20 -25.06
N SER A 216 83.81 7.60 -26.09
CA SER A 216 84.87 6.91 -26.85
C SER A 216 84.43 5.55 -27.41
N ARG A 217 84.35 5.53 -28.74
CA ARG A 217 84.67 4.41 -29.67
C ARG A 217 83.57 3.42 -30.09
N SER A 218 83.47 3.35 -31.43
CA SER A 218 83.14 2.24 -32.34
C SER A 218 81.68 1.77 -32.42
N ARG A 219 81.00 1.97 -33.57
CA ARG A 219 81.04 1.20 -34.85
C ARG A 219 80.52 -0.24 -34.73
N SER A 220 79.34 -0.52 -35.32
CA SER A 220 79.00 -1.58 -36.32
C SER A 220 77.47 -1.95 -36.28
N PRO A 221 76.90 -2.81 -37.15
CA PRO A 221 75.92 -2.48 -38.22
C PRO A 221 74.51 -3.10 -37.98
N PRO A 222 73.49 -2.95 -38.88
CA PRO A 222 72.08 -3.14 -38.52
C PRO A 222 71.58 -4.58 -38.69
N PRO A 223 70.43 -4.93 -38.07
CA PRO A 223 69.51 -5.85 -38.76
C PRO A 223 68.03 -5.44 -38.74
N ARG A 224 67.50 -5.39 -39.97
CA ARG A 224 66.27 -6.06 -40.45
C ARG A 224 64.90 -5.66 -39.87
N ARG A 225 64.13 -5.05 -40.80
CA ARG A 225 62.67 -5.20 -40.95
C ARG A 225 62.17 -6.61 -40.62
N ARG A 226 61.07 -6.71 -39.85
CA ARG A 226 59.71 -7.11 -40.28
C ARG A 226 58.87 -7.45 -39.05
N GLY A 227 57.63 -6.95 -39.01
CA GLY A 227 56.66 -7.36 -38.00
C GLY A 227 55.39 -6.52 -38.09
N ARG A 228 54.50 -6.94 -38.98
CA ARG A 228 53.17 -6.38 -39.25
C ARG A 228 52.27 -6.71 -38.05
N GLU A 229 51.73 -5.71 -37.36
CA GLU A 229 50.50 -5.89 -36.59
C GLU A 229 49.43 -4.91 -37.09
N THR A 230 48.31 -5.54 -37.40
CA THR A 230 47.08 -5.01 -37.97
C THR A 230 46.42 -3.97 -37.05
N PRO A 231 45.82 -2.91 -37.59
CA PRO A 231 44.98 -2.02 -36.78
C PRO A 231 43.74 -2.78 -36.30
N PRO A 232 43.25 -2.52 -35.07
CA PRO A 232 41.99 -3.10 -34.61
C PRO A 232 40.82 -2.59 -35.48
N PRO A 233 39.79 -3.40 -35.71
CA PRO A 233 38.65 -3.00 -36.52
C PRO A 233 37.87 -1.84 -35.89
N PRO A 234 37.18 -1.01 -36.69
CA PRO A 234 36.30 0.01 -36.16
C PRO A 234 35.13 -0.67 -35.43
N MET A 235 34.93 -0.31 -34.16
CA MET A 235 33.73 -0.72 -33.45
C MET A 235 32.50 -0.12 -34.13
N SER A 236 31.56 -0.99 -34.45
CA SER A 236 30.26 -0.69 -35.02
C SER A 236 29.47 0.28 -34.13
N PRO A 237 28.61 1.13 -34.72
CA PRO A 237 27.69 1.96 -33.96
C PRO A 237 26.69 1.08 -33.19
N THR A 238 26.56 1.31 -31.90
CA THR A 238 25.51 0.75 -31.06
C THR A 238 24.13 1.15 -31.59
N PRO A 239 23.14 0.23 -31.67
CA PRO A 239 21.78 0.58 -32.06
C PRO A 239 21.12 1.51 -31.01
N PRO A 240 20.14 2.35 -31.40
CA PRO A 240 19.38 3.16 -30.46
C PRO A 240 18.60 2.28 -29.47
N PRO A 241 18.31 2.78 -28.24
CA PRO A 241 17.52 2.03 -27.28
C PRO A 241 16.11 1.77 -27.82
N ALA A 242 15.65 0.53 -27.68
CA ALA A 242 14.31 0.11 -28.05
C ALA A 242 13.24 0.95 -27.32
N ASP A 243 12.31 1.51 -28.09
CA ASP A 243 11.07 2.07 -27.59
C ASP A 243 10.31 0.98 -26.83
N LYS A 244 10.29 1.09 -25.50
CA LYS A 244 9.37 0.33 -24.66
C LYS A 244 7.98 0.92 -24.85
N SER A 245 7.17 0.25 -25.66
CA SER A 245 5.73 0.48 -25.71
C SER A 245 5.12 0.37 -24.30
N PRO A 246 4.14 1.22 -23.95
CA PRO A 246 3.50 1.19 -22.64
C PRO A 246 2.69 -0.10 -22.49
N SER A 247 2.96 -0.84 -21.41
CA SER A 247 2.23 -2.05 -21.05
C SER A 247 0.74 -1.76 -20.90
N LEU A 248 -0.07 -2.48 -21.68
CA LEU A 248 -1.53 -2.52 -21.54
C LEU A 248 -1.90 -3.02 -20.14
N SER A 249 -2.61 -2.17 -19.41
CA SER A 249 -3.30 -2.49 -18.15
C SER A 249 -4.27 -3.68 -18.34
N PRO A 250 -4.42 -4.58 -17.36
CA PRO A 250 -5.24 -5.78 -17.50
C PRO A 250 -6.77 -5.54 -17.42
N TYR A 251 -7.25 -4.31 -17.63
CA TYR A 251 -8.66 -3.94 -17.46
C TYR A 251 -9.31 -3.47 -18.77
N SER A 252 -9.46 -4.36 -19.75
CA SER A 252 -10.29 -4.07 -20.95
C SER A 252 -10.96 -5.30 -21.58
N LYS A 253 -11.19 -6.37 -20.81
CA LYS A 253 -12.07 -7.48 -21.25
C LYS A 253 -13.49 -7.31 -20.73
N ARG A 254 -14.25 -6.32 -21.24
CA ARG A 254 -15.73 -6.34 -21.17
C ARG A 254 -16.42 -5.31 -22.08
N ALA A 255 -16.24 -5.40 -23.40
CA ALA A 255 -17.09 -4.66 -24.33
C ALA A 255 -17.05 -5.27 -25.75
N ALA A 256 -17.54 -6.50 -25.93
CA ALA A 256 -17.78 -7.05 -27.26
C ALA A 256 -18.73 -8.27 -27.24
N LEU A 257 -19.92 -8.14 -26.63
CA LEU A 257 -21.04 -9.07 -26.86
C LEU A 257 -22.36 -8.29 -26.74
N SER A 258 -22.69 -7.55 -27.79
CA SER A 258 -24.05 -7.03 -28.03
C SER A 258 -24.13 -6.55 -29.47
N ARG A 259 -24.06 -7.50 -30.41
CA ARG A 259 -24.61 -7.39 -31.77
C ARG A 259 -24.89 -8.80 -32.29
N ARG A 260 -26.05 -9.32 -31.93
CA ARG A 260 -26.92 -10.13 -32.78
C ARG A 260 -28.25 -10.31 -32.08
#